data_AF-A0A5Q2V6J3-F1
#
_entry.id   AF-A0A5Q2V6J3-F1
#
_cell.length_a   1.000
_cell.length_b   1.000
_cell.length_c   1.000
_cell.angle_alpha   90.00
_cell.angle_beta   90.00
_cell.angle_gamma   90.00
#
_symmetry.space_group_name_H-M   'P 1'
#
loop_
_entity.id
_entity.type
_entity.pdbx_description
1 polymer ?
#
loop_
_entity_poly.entity_id
_entity_poly.type
_entity_poly.pdbx_seq_one_letter_code
_entity_poly.pdbx_strand_id
1 'polypeptide(L)' 'MAGLLQIRDAIALHGDVQALQLSRQLAAPLPLVQAMLERLIAMGKVERIEQDNSACLSGNCKSCPEGQKCSTVVYRLKS' A
#
# COMPACT_ATOMS: atom_id res chain seq x y z
N MET A 1 -19.73 -2.23 4.33
CA MET A 1 -18.79 -3.11 5.07
C MET A 1 -17.61 -3.39 4.18
N ALA A 2 -16.41 -2.96 4.56
CA ALA A 2 -15.18 -3.27 3.83
C ALA A 2 -14.85 -4.76 4.00
N GLY A 3 -14.61 -5.47 2.89
CA GLY A 3 -14.29 -6.90 2.90
C GLY A 3 -13.00 -7.20 2.15
N LEU A 4 -12.46 -8.41 2.33
CA LEU A 4 -11.23 -8.88 1.67
C LEU A 4 -11.30 -8.74 0.13
N LEU A 5 -12.48 -8.97 -0.44
CA LEU A 5 -12.72 -8.79 -1.88
C LEU A 5 -12.57 -7.33 -2.32
N GLN A 6 -13.06 -6.36 -1.54
CA GLN A 6 -12.93 -4.94 -1.89
C GLN A 6 -11.49 -4.46 -1.85
N ILE A 7 -10.68 -4.96 -0.90
CA ILE A 7 -9.24 -4.67 -0.89
C ILE A 7 -8.58 -5.26 -2.12
N ARG A 8 -8.84 -6.53 -2.44
CA ARG A 8 -8.28 -7.19 -3.62
C ARG A 8 -8.66 -6.45 -4.91
N ASP A 9 -9.93 -6.07 -5.06
CA ASP A 9 -10.43 -5.33 -6.23
C ASP A 9 -9.81 -3.93 -6.31
N ALA A 10 -9.65 -3.22 -5.19
CA ALA A 10 -8.94 -1.95 -5.17
C ALA A 10 -7.47 -2.10 -5.62
N ILE A 11 -6.77 -3.14 -5.17
CA ILE A 11 -5.41 -3.44 -5.65
C ILE A 11 -5.45 -3.81 -7.15
N ALA A 12 -6.45 -4.56 -7.62
CA ALA A 12 -6.58 -4.89 -9.04
C ALA A 12 -6.76 -3.65 -9.94
N LEU A 13 -7.54 -2.67 -9.48
CA LEU A 13 -7.84 -1.44 -10.21
C LEU A 13 -6.66 -0.46 -10.22
N HIS A 14 -5.90 -0.37 -9.12
CA HIS A 14 -4.82 0.60 -8.96
C HIS A 14 -3.41 0.02 -9.20
N GLY A 15 -3.27 -1.30 -9.26
CA GLY A 15 -1.98 -1.98 -9.34
C GLY A 15 -1.25 -1.96 -8.00
N ASP A 16 -0.34 -1.00 -7.84
CA ASP A 16 0.46 -0.82 -6.63
C ASP A 16 -0.20 0.20 -5.71
N VAL A 17 -0.62 -0.23 -4.52
CA VAL A 17 -1.36 0.65 -3.61
C VAL A 17 -0.86 0.55 -2.17
N GLN A 18 -0.86 1.68 -1.46
CA GLN A 18 -0.49 1.74 -0.05
C GLN A 18 -1.68 1.41 0.86
N ALA A 19 -1.40 0.82 2.03
CA ALA A 19 -2.43 0.54 3.04
C ALA A 19 -3.20 1.81 3.48
N LEU A 20 -2.52 2.98 3.52
CA LEU A 20 -3.16 4.25 3.85
C LEU A 20 -4.16 4.71 2.78
N GLN A 21 -3.83 4.49 1.50
CA GLN A 21 -4.72 4.82 0.39
C GLN A 21 -5.97 3.93 0.42
N LEU A 22 -5.79 2.63 0.66
CA LEU A 22 -6.90 1.69 0.86
C LEU A 22 -7.77 2.07 2.06
N SER A 23 -7.17 2.45 3.19
CA SER A 23 -7.89 2.92 4.38
C SER A 23 -8.78 4.12 4.08
N ARG A 24 -8.29 5.11 3.32
CA ARG A 24 -9.07 6.27 2.90
C ARG A 24 -10.19 5.90 1.93
N GLN A 25 -9.88 5.08 0.93
CA GLN A 25 -10.83 4.69 -0.12
C GLN A 25 -11.97 3.83 0.42
N LEU A 26 -11.68 2.90 1.33
CA LEU A 26 -12.68 2.01 1.94
C LEU A 26 -13.33 2.62 3.19
N ALA A 27 -12.96 3.85 3.56
CA ALA A 27 -13.37 4.51 4.81
C ALA A 27 -13.22 3.56 6.03
N ALA A 28 -12.13 2.79 6.05
CA ALA A 28 -11.88 1.74 7.02
C ALA A 28 -10.62 2.08 7.85
N PRO A 29 -10.59 1.74 9.14
CA PRO A 29 -9.43 2.02 9.98
C PRO A 29 -8.20 1.27 9.45
N LEU A 30 -7.07 1.98 9.37
CA LEU A 30 -5.79 1.45 8.90
C LEU A 30 -5.40 0.08 9.50
N PRO A 31 -5.48 -0.14 10.84
CA PRO A 31 -5.11 -1.45 11.41
C PRO A 31 -5.98 -2.60 10.89
N LEU A 32 -7.25 -2.33 10.58
CA LEU A 32 -8.16 -3.33 10.02
C LEU A 32 -7.78 -3.64 8.56
N VAL A 33 -7.43 -2.62 7.77
CA VAL A 33 -6.93 -2.80 6.40
C VAL A 33 -5.61 -3.57 6.38
N GLN A 34 -4.69 -3.27 7.30
CA GLN A 34 -3.43 -3.99 7.45
C GLN A 34 -3.68 -5.47 7.77
N ALA A 35 -4.52 -5.78 8.77
CA ALA A 35 -4.85 -7.16 9.10
C ALA A 35 -5.48 -7.92 7.92
N MET A 36 -6.33 -7.25 7.12
CA MET A 36 -6.90 -7.81 5.90
C MET A 36 -5.84 -8.06 4.81
N LEU A 37 -4.89 -7.15 4.63
CA LEU A 37 -3.77 -7.30 3.70
C LEU A 37 -2.86 -8.46 4.12
N GLU A 38 -2.50 -8.55 5.40
CA GLU A 38 -1.71 -9.67 5.94
C GLU A 38 -2.39 -11.01 5.69
N ARG A 39 -3.72 -11.07 5.86
CA ARG A 39 -4.49 -12.27 5.52
C ARG A 39 -4.43 -12.61 4.03
N LEU A 40 -4.52 -11.62 3.14
CA LEU A 40 -4.38 -11.84 1.68
C LEU A 40 -2.97 -12.29 1.29
N ILE A 41 -1.95 -11.79 2.00
CA ILE A 41 -0.55 -12.23 1.84
C ILE A 41 -0.39 -13.68 2.29
N ALA A 42 -0.93 -14.04 3.46
CA ALA A 42 -0.91 -15.41 3.96
C ALA A 42 -1.63 -16.39 3.01
N MET A 43 -2.67 -15.93 2.31
CA MET A 43 -3.36 -16.70 1.26
C MET A 43 -2.63 -16.70 -0.10
N GLY A 44 -1.50 -16.00 -0.22
CA GLY A 44 -0.72 -15.89 -1.45
C GLY A 44 -1.43 -15.14 -2.58
N LYS A 45 -2.36 -14.23 -2.25
CA LYS A 45 -3.11 -13.42 -3.24
C LYS A 45 -2.54 -12.03 -3.46
N VAL A 46 -1.83 -11.51 -2.45
CA VAL A 46 -1.20 -10.20 -2.46
C VAL A 46 0.23 -10.36 -1.99
N GLU A 47 1.13 -9.52 -2.47
CA GLU A 47 2.49 -9.40 -1.98
C GLU A 47 2.78 -7.99 -1.49
N ARG A 48 3.63 -7.89 -0.47
CA ARG A 48 4.15 -6.63 0.06
C ARG A 48 5.46 -6.32 -0.66
N ILE A 49 5.53 -5.16 -1.29
CA ILE A 49 6.72 -4.67 -1.98
C ILE A 49 7.21 -3.43 -1.23
N GLU A 50 8.47 -3.44 -0.83
CA GLU A 50 9.12 -2.28 -0.25
C GLU A 50 9.71 -1.46 -1.40
N GLN A 51 9.00 -0.41 -1.81
CA GLN A 51 9.49 0.48 -2.83
C GLN A 51 10.44 1.48 -2.17
N ASP A 52 11.74 1.23 -2.34
CA ASP A 52 12.76 2.20 -2.00
C ASP A 52 12.67 3.34 -3.01
N ASN A 53 12.06 4.46 -2.59
CA ASN A 53 12.01 5.66 -3.42
C ASN A 53 13.37 6.38 -3.39
N SER A 54 14.42 5.70 -3.86
CA SER A 54 15.72 6.30 -4.20
C SER A 54 15.59 7.37 -5.30
N ALA A 55 14.42 7.50 -5.92
CA ALA A 55 14.06 8.54 -6.88
C ALA A 55 13.73 9.92 -6.26
N CYS A 56 14.32 10.29 -5.13
CA CYS A 56 14.44 11.71 -4.72
C CYS A 56 15.52 12.47 -5.54
N LEU A 57 15.83 12.01 -6.75
CA LEU A 57 16.85 12.58 -7.65
C LEU A 57 16.34 13.75 -8.53
N SER A 58 15.11 14.21 -8.35
CA SER A 58 14.60 15.40 -9.06
C SER A 58 13.94 16.41 -8.12
N GLY A 59 14.79 17.12 -7.36
CA GLY A 59 14.75 18.58 -7.16
C GLY A 59 13.46 19.37 -6.86
N ASN A 60 12.33 18.80 -6.45
CA ASN A 60 11.14 19.63 -6.14
C ASN A 60 10.22 19.16 -5.00
N CYS A 61 10.63 18.20 -4.16
CA CYS A 61 9.84 17.85 -2.98
C CYS A 61 10.13 18.80 -1.82
N LYS A 62 9.39 19.93 -1.75
CA LYS A 62 9.53 20.99 -0.74
C LYS A 62 9.18 20.58 0.72
N SER A 63 8.86 19.31 0.97
CA SER A 63 8.44 18.80 2.28
C SER A 63 9.00 17.42 2.65
N CYS A 64 10.05 16.92 2.00
CA CYS A 64 10.71 15.68 2.44
C CYS A 64 11.77 16.03 3.49
N PRO A 65 11.54 15.74 4.80
CA PRO A 65 12.56 15.97 5.82
C PRO A 65 13.77 15.07 5.56
N GLU A 66 14.93 15.71 5.40
CA GLU A 66 16.23 15.07 5.19
C GLU A 66 16.48 14.02 6.29
N GLY A 67 16.49 12.74 5.93
CA GLY A 67 16.98 11.66 6.81
C GLY A 67 16.05 10.47 7.04
N GLN A 68 14.79 10.50 6.61
CA GLN A 68 13.95 9.29 6.62
C GLN A 68 13.98 8.65 5.25
N LYS A 69 14.54 7.43 5.18
CA LYS A 69 14.40 6.53 4.03
C LYS A 69 12.92 6.50 3.67
N CYS A 70 12.53 7.13 2.55
CA CYS A 70 11.17 7.08 2.03
C CYS A 70 10.91 5.69 1.42
N SER A 71 11.00 4.66 2.25
CA SER A 71 10.64 3.29 1.91
C SER A 71 9.12 3.22 1.96
N THR A 72 8.50 3.38 0.81
CA THR A 72 7.04 3.31 0.70
C THR A 72 6.65 1.85 0.55
N VAL A 73 5.89 1.33 1.51
CA VAL A 73 5.35 -0.03 1.42
C VAL A 73 4.11 -0.02 0.54
N VAL A 74 4.20 -0.70 -0.60
CA VAL A 74 3.08 -0.89 -1.53
C VAL A 74 2.67 -2.36 -1.57
N TYR A 75 1.40 -2.59 -1.88
CA TYR A 75 0.81 -3.92 -1.98
C TYR A 75 0.34 -4.13 -3.42
N ARG A 76 0.63 -5.31 -3.97
CA ARG A 76 0.30 -5.71 -5.34
C ARG A 76 -0.35 -7.08 -5.36
N LEU A 77 -1.22 -7.36 -6.34
CA LEU A 77 -1.72 -8.71 -6.57
C LEU A 77 -0.61 -9.65 -7.03
N LYS A 78 -0.55 -10.81 -6.39
CA LYS A 78 0.34 -11.89 -6.82
C LYS A 78 -0.32 -12.63 -7.98
N SER A 79 0.28 -12.58 -9.16
CA SER A 79 -0.16 -13.32 -10.36
C SER A 79 0.06 -14.82 -10.24
#